data_AF-A0A482VBD5-F1
#
_entry.id   AF-A0A482VBD5-F1
#
_cell.length_a   1.000
_cell.length_b   1.000
_cell.length_c   1.000
_cell.angle_alpha   90.00
_cell.angle_beta   90.00
_cell.angle_gamma   90.00
#
_symmetry.space_group_name_H-M   'P 1'
#
loop_
_entity.id
_entity.type
_entity.pdbx_description
1 polymer ?
#
loop_
_entity_poly.entity_id
_entity_poly.type
_entity_poly.pdbx_seq_one_letter_code
_entity_poly.pdbx_strand_id
1 'polypeptide(L)' 'MAFTDHHKRCMLEMYFRNSEKIDEQWIYSTRNAFEDFRETFPDVIVTFEQFILWTYTGKREV' A
#
# COMPACT_ATOMS: atom_id res chain seq x y z
N MET A 1 12.59 -4.39 9.84
CA MET A 1 12.73 -4.55 8.38
C MET A 1 12.44 -3.19 7.76
N ALA A 2 13.33 -2.64 6.94
CA ALA A 2 13.07 -1.36 6.25
C ALA A 2 12.59 -1.65 4.83
N PHE A 3 11.46 -1.06 4.42
CA PHE A 3 11.01 -1.11 3.03
C PHE A 3 12.02 -0.38 2.13
N THR A 4 12.41 -1.01 1.03
CA THR A 4 13.22 -0.38 -0.01
C THR A 4 12.39 0.66 -0.76
N ASP A 5 13.02 1.63 -1.41
CA ASP A 5 12.32 2.63 -2.24
C ASP A 5 11.40 1.97 -3.29
N HIS A 6 11.84 0.83 -3.84
CA HIS A 6 11.04 0.03 -4.76
C HIS A 6 9.74 -0.50 -4.12
N HIS A 7 9.81 -1.08 -2.91
CA HIS A 7 8.61 -1.52 -2.20
C HIS A 7 7.66 -0.35 -1.91
N LYS A 8 8.22 0.82 -1.57
CA LYS A 8 7.46 2.04 -1.29
C LYS A 8 6.67 2.53 -2.51
N ARG A 9 7.31 2.56 -3.68
CA ARG A 9 6.64 2.92 -4.95
C ARG A 9 5.55 1.93 -5.31
N CYS A 10 5.84 0.63 -5.27
CA CYS A 10 4.85 -0.39 -5.60
C CYS A 10 3.64 -0.37 -4.65
N MET A 11 3.85 -0.11 -3.36
CA MET A 11 2.74 0.10 -2.41
C MET A 11 1.82 1.23 -2.87
N LEU A 12 2.37 2.41 -3.22
CA LEU A 12 1.56 3.54 -3.69
C LEU A 12 0.81 3.20 -4.98
N GLU A 13 1.47 2.55 -5.95
CA GLU A 13 0.84 2.13 -7.21
C GLU A 13 -0.32 1.17 -6.96
N MET A 14 -0.17 0.20 -6.05
CA MET A 14 -1.24 -0.73 -5.68
C MET A 14 -2.42 -0.04 -5.00
N TYR A 15 -2.15 0.99 -4.18
CA TYR A 15 -3.21 1.82 -3.60
C TYR A 15 -4.01 2.57 -4.66
N PHE A 16 -3.36 3.17 -5.66
CA PHE A 16 -4.05 3.84 -6.75
C PHE A 16 -4.79 2.86 -7.66
N ARG A 17 -4.19 1.70 -7.96
CA ARG A 17 -4.82 0.66 -8.79
C ARG A 17 -6.09 0.08 -8.16
N ASN A 18 -6.09 -0.06 -6.84
CA ASN A 18 -7.25 -0.51 -6.06
C ASN A 18 -8.19 0.64 -5.63
N SER A 19 -7.96 1.85 -6.12
CA SER A 19 -8.85 2.96 -5.86
C SER A 19 -9.96 3.00 -6.90
N GLU A 20 -11.20 3.08 -6.42
CA GLU A 20 -12.37 3.27 -7.27
C GLU A 20 -12.93 4.65 -7.02
N LYS A 21 -13.33 5.34 -8.09
CA LYS A 21 -13.99 6.63 -8.00
C LYS A 21 -15.50 6.41 -7.97
N ILE A 22 -16.11 6.55 -6.80
CA ILE A 22 -17.56 6.46 -6.59
C ILE A 22 -18.06 7.83 -6.14
N ASP A 23 -19.07 8.39 -6.82
CA ASP A 23 -19.65 9.70 -6.48
C ASP A 23 -18.60 10.81 -6.27
N GLU A 24 -17.61 10.88 -7.17
CA GLU A 24 -16.48 11.81 -7.12
C GLU A 24 -15.49 11.61 -5.96
N GLN A 25 -15.74 10.65 -5.07
CA GLN A 25 -14.85 10.26 -3.99
C GLN A 25 -13.99 9.05 -4.38
N TRP A 26 -12.68 9.17 -4.16
CA TRP A 26 -11.78 8.03 -4.28
C TRP A 26 -11.90 7.14 -3.04
N ILE A 27 -12.49 5.97 -3.22
CA ILE A 27 -12.57 4.93 -2.20
C ILE A 27 -11.41 3.98 -2.44
N TYR A 28 -10.61 3.74 -1.40
CA TYR A 28 -9.46 2.84 -1.48
C TYR A 28 -9.59 1.72 -0.45
N SER A 29 -9.37 0.47 -0.89
CA SER A 29 -9.27 -0.68 0.00
C SER A 29 -7.81 -0.93 0.34
N THR A 30 -7.41 -0.57 1.56
CA THR A 30 -6.07 -0.89 2.08
C THR A 30 -5.83 -2.40 2.16
N ARG A 31 -6.88 -3.19 2.33
CA ARG A 31 -6.81 -4.64 2.37
C ARG A 31 -6.46 -5.24 1.01
N ASN A 32 -7.09 -4.76 -0.06
CA ASN A 32 -6.79 -5.23 -1.41
C ASN A 32 -5.35 -4.87 -1.80
N ALA A 33 -4.91 -3.64 -1.50
CA ALA A 33 -3.54 -3.20 -1.73
C ALA A 33 -2.52 -4.05 -0.95
N PHE A 34 -2.85 -4.50 0.26
CA PHE A 34 -1.99 -5.40 1.04
C PHE A 34 -1.91 -6.81 0.42
N GLU A 35 -3.03 -7.34 -0.08
CA GLU A 35 -3.05 -8.65 -0.75
C GLU A 35 -2.26 -8.63 -2.05
N ASP A 36 -2.45 -7.61 -2.90
CA ASP A 36 -1.62 -7.37 -4.11
C ASP A 36 -0.13 -7.26 -3.75
N PHE A 37 0.20 -6.56 -2.67
CA PHE A 37 1.59 -6.41 -2.23
C PHE A 37 2.20 -7.73 -1.81
N ARG A 38 1.45 -8.56 -1.07
CA ARG A 38 1.91 -9.88 -0.62
C ARG A 38 2.06 -10.84 -1.79
N GLU A 39 1.22 -10.75 -2.81
CA GLU A 39 1.36 -11.54 -4.03
C GLU A 39 2.59 -11.11 -4.84
N THR A 40 2.85 -9.81 -4.91
CA THR A 40 3.98 -9.25 -5.66
C THR A 40 5.32 -9.45 -4.94
N PHE A 41 5.33 -9.40 -3.61
CA PHE A 41 6.52 -9.52 -2.77
C PHE A 41 6.34 -10.60 -1.69
N PRO A 42 6.23 -11.89 -2.07
CA PRO A 42 5.98 -12.97 -1.12
C PRO A 42 7.11 -13.16 -0.11
N ASP A 43 8.34 -12.78 -0.49
CA ASP A 43 9.53 -12.82 0.36
C ASP A 43 9.56 -11.72 1.44
N VAL A 44 8.74 -10.68 1.28
CA VAL A 44 8.67 -9.58 2.24
C VAL A 44 7.67 -9.93 3.33
N ILE A 45 8.18 -10.34 4.49
CA ILE A 45 7.33 -10.59 5.67
C ILE A 45 6.85 -9.24 6.24
N VAL A 46 5.62 -8.88 5.88
CA VAL A 46 4.93 -7.68 6.34
C VAL A 46 3.58 -8.05 6.94
N THR A 47 3.28 -7.48 8.10
CA THR A 47 1.93 -7.57 8.70
C THR A 47 1.03 -6.45 8.16
N PHE A 48 -0.28 -6.67 8.16
CA PHE A 48 -1.25 -5.66 7.74
C PHE A 48 -1.11 -4.34 8.53
N GLU A 49 -0.83 -4.42 9.83
CA GLU A 49 -0.60 -3.25 10.67
C GLU A 49 0.67 -2.48 10.28
N GLN A 50 1.77 -3.19 9.97
CA GLN A 50 3.00 -2.54 9.49
C GLN A 50 2.81 -1.89 8.13
N PHE A 51 2.04 -2.53 7.25
CA PHE A 51 1.69 -1.99 5.94
C PHE A 51 0.90 -0.68 6.08
N ILE A 52 -0.14 -0.67 6.93
CA ILE A 52 -0.93 0.52 7.24
C ILE A 52 -0.08 1.61 7.90
N LEU A 53 0.66 1.27 8.96
CA LEU A 53 1.47 2.24 9.69
C LEU A 53 2.45 2.92 8.75
N TRP A 54 3.07 2.16 7.85
CA TRP A 54 3.98 2.70 6.85
C TRP A 54 3.27 3.66 5.88
N THR A 55 2.06 3.35 5.41
CA THR A 55 1.34 4.24 4.48
C THR A 55 0.89 5.54 5.14
N TYR A 56 0.55 5.52 6.43
CA TYR A 56 0.26 6.74 7.20
C TYR A 56 1.51 7.57 7.52
N THR A 57 2.67 6.93 7.69
CA THR A 57 3.92 7.62 8.02
C THR A 57 4.59 8.16 6.76
N GLY A 58 4.59 7.38 5.67
CA GLY A 58 5.11 7.78 4.36
C GLY A 58 4.33 8.94 3.73
N LYS A 59 3.02 9.08 4.00
CA LYS A 59 2.21 10.25 3.59
C LYS A 59 2.59 11.57 4.29
N ARG A 60 3.40 11.55 5.36
CA ARG A 60 3.88 12.78 6.03
C ARG A 60 5.25 13.24 5.57
N GLU A 61 5.99 12.40 4.85
CA GLU A 61 7.33 12.69 4.35
C GLU A 61 7.35 13.11 2.87
N VAL A 62 6.18 13.19 2.21
CA VAL A 62 6.03 13.70 0.82
C VAL A 62 5.46 15.10 0.82
#